data_AF-A0A847YS48-F1
#
_entry.id   AF-A0A847YS48-F1
#
_cell.length_a   1.000
_cell.length_b   1.000
_cell.length_c   1.000
_cell.angle_alpha   90.00
_cell.angle_beta   90.00
_cell.angle_gamma   90.00
#
_symmetry.space_group_name_H-M   'P 1'
#
loop_
_entity.id
_entity.type
_entity.pdbx_description
1 polymer ?
#
loop_
_entity_poly.entity_id
_entity_poly.type
_entity_poly.pdbx_seq_one_letter_code
_entity_poly.pdbx_strand_id
1 'polypeptide(L)'
;MYKIGVATLSDLESSCDHWNLLVRSMERPSIFCTWEWIKTWWEHFGADYTPFVFFVYEDENLTGILPLGLRYMLPEDSLVPVRVLSFCGTYEL
;
A
#
# COMPACT_ATOMS: atom_id res chain seq x y z
N MET A 1 -10.22 -7.46 18.42
CA MET A 1 -11.14 -6.55 17.67
C MET A 1 -10.35 -5.93 16.52
N TYR A 2 -10.91 -5.83 15.30
CA TYR A 2 -10.18 -5.19 14.20
C TYR A 2 -10.20 -3.67 14.29
N LYS A 3 -9.02 -3.06 14.15
CA LYS A 3 -8.82 -1.61 14.00
C LYS A 3 -8.20 -1.34 12.64
N ILE A 4 -8.77 -0.40 11.90
CA ILE A 4 -8.29 -0.01 10.57
C ILE A 4 -7.90 1.46 10.62
N GLY A 5 -6.70 1.77 10.15
CA GLY A 5 -6.16 3.13 10.10
C GLY A 5 -5.42 3.39 8.79
N VAL A 6 -5.45 4.64 8.34
CA VAL A 6 -4.55 5.11 7.28
C VAL A 6 -3.19 5.36 7.92
N ALA A 7 -2.15 4.74 7.37
CA ALA A 7 -0.78 4.89 7.81
C ALA A 7 -0.21 6.22 7.33
N THR A 8 0.54 6.89 8.21
CA THR A 8 1.43 7.99 7.83
C THR A 8 2.71 7.45 7.18
N LEU A 9 3.53 8.33 6.63
CA LEU A 9 4.85 7.95 6.12
C LEU A 9 5.74 7.34 7.22
N SER A 10 5.68 7.91 8.43
CA SER A 10 6.40 7.39 9.61
C SER A 10 5.92 5.99 10.01
N ASP A 11 4.61 5.74 9.93
CA ASP A 11 4.04 4.41 10.20
C ASP A 11 4.51 3.41 9.14
N LEU A 12 4.53 3.81 7.86
CA LEU A 12 5.06 2.97 6.79
C LEU A 12 6.53 2.63 7.06
N GLU A 13 7.38 3.61 7.35
CA GLU A 13 8.81 3.39 7.59
C GLU A 13 9.11 2.45 8.76
N SER A 14 8.36 2.59 9.86
CA SER A 14 8.54 1.77 11.05
C SER A 14 7.88 0.39 10.97
N SER A 15 7.02 0.14 9.97
CA SER A 15 6.26 -1.12 9.85
C SER A 15 7.05 -2.29 9.26
N CYS A 16 8.27 -2.09 8.74
CA CYS A 16 9.01 -3.08 7.95
C CYS A 16 9.02 -4.48 8.56
N ASP A 17 9.37 -4.60 9.85
CA ASP A 17 9.47 -5.90 10.53
C ASP A 17 8.11 -6.60 10.66
N HIS A 18 7.09 -5.90 11.20
CA HIS A 18 5.75 -6.45 11.37
C HIS A 18 5.06 -6.75 10.04
N TRP A 19 5.31 -5.93 9.02
CA TRP A 19 4.86 -6.17 7.66
C TRP A 19 5.44 -7.46 7.11
N ASN A 20 6.76 -7.62 7.18
CA ASN A 20 7.42 -8.81 6.65
C ASN A 20 7.10 -10.07 7.45
N LEU A 21 6.78 -9.95 8.75
CA LEU A 21 6.19 -11.04 9.54
C LEU A 21 4.82 -11.45 8.99
N LEU A 22 3.94 -10.50 8.67
CA LEU A 22 2.65 -10.78 8.04
C LEU A 22 2.83 -11.45 6.67
N VAL A 23 3.75 -10.97 5.83
CA VAL A 23 3.99 -11.59 4.51
C VAL A 23 4.45 -13.04 4.67
N ARG A 24 5.34 -13.31 5.63
CA ARG A 24 5.83 -14.68 5.91
C ARG A 24 4.76 -15.61 6.48
N SER A 25 3.68 -15.09 7.06
CA SER A 25 2.57 -15.90 7.59
C SER A 25 1.51 -16.22 6.54
N MET A 26 1.56 -15.62 5.35
CA MET A 26 0.65 -15.92 4.24
C MET A 26 0.80 -17.38 3.78
N GLU A 27 -0.28 -18.00 3.32
CA GLU A 27 -0.24 -19.34 2.70
C GLU A 27 0.69 -19.37 1.48
N ARG A 28 0.76 -18.25 0.75
CA ARG A 28 1.61 -18.06 -0.43
C ARG A 28 2.35 -16.71 -0.30
N PRO A 29 3.48 -16.65 0.43
CA PRO A 29 4.27 -15.43 0.53
C PRO A 29 4.82 -15.04 -0.85
N SER A 30 4.83 -13.75 -1.15
CA SER A 30 5.33 -13.21 -2.41
C SER A 30 6.25 -12.04 -2.17
N ILE A 31 7.35 -11.96 -2.93
CA ILE A 31 8.27 -10.81 -2.88
C ILE A 31 7.55 -9.50 -3.25
N PHE A 32 6.52 -9.56 -4.11
CA PHE A 32 5.71 -8.39 -4.49
C PHE A 32 4.86 -7.84 -3.34
N CYS A 33 4.75 -8.59 -2.24
CA CYS A 33 4.04 -8.17 -1.05
C CYS A 33 4.97 -7.67 0.06
N THR A 34 6.30 -7.74 -0.09
CA THR A 34 7.22 -7.30 0.98
C THR A 34 7.25 -5.79 1.11
N TRP A 35 7.63 -5.33 2.30
CA TRP A 35 7.77 -3.89 2.56
C TRP A 35 8.80 -3.26 1.62
N GLU A 36 9.93 -3.93 1.38
CA GLU A 36 11.01 -3.45 0.51
C GLU A 36 10.50 -3.27 -0.92
N TRP A 37 9.75 -4.23 -1.47
CA TRP A 37 9.22 -4.12 -2.81
C TRP A 37 8.29 -2.92 -2.96
N ILE A 38 7.35 -2.76 -2.02
CA ILE A 38 6.40 -1.65 -2.03
C ILE A 38 7.13 -0.30 -1.86
N LYS A 39 8.10 -0.20 -0.95
CA LYS A 39 8.92 1.00 -0.78
C LYS A 39 9.70 1.34 -2.04
N THR A 40 10.37 0.38 -2.65
CA THR A 40 11.09 0.59 -3.91
C THR A 40 10.15 0.98 -5.04
N TRP A 41 8.96 0.39 -5.12
CA TRP A 41 7.95 0.81 -6.09
C TRP A 41 7.57 2.28 -5.88
N TRP A 42 7.34 2.70 -4.65
CA TRP A 42 7.07 4.09 -4.30
C TRP A 42 8.19 5.05 -4.69
N GLU A 43 9.44 4.67 -4.42
CA GLU A 43 10.63 5.49 -4.72
C GLU A 43 10.82 5.70 -6.23
N HIS A 44 10.46 4.72 -7.06
CA HIS A 44 10.72 4.77 -8.51
C HIS A 44 9.49 5.11 -9.36
N PHE A 45 8.28 4.69 -8.97
CA PHE A 45 7.04 4.85 -9.74
C PHE A 45 6.01 5.72 -9.03
N GLY A 46 6.22 6.02 -7.75
CA GLY A 46 5.28 6.76 -6.92
C GLY A 46 5.33 8.28 -7.07
N ALA A 47 6.16 8.85 -7.96
CA ALA A 47 6.35 10.30 -8.08
C ALA A 47 5.04 11.08 -8.31
N ASP A 48 4.10 10.49 -9.04
CA ASP A 48 2.78 11.07 -9.33
C ASP A 48 1.69 10.66 -8.31
N TYR A 49 2.04 9.85 -7.32
CA TYR A 49 1.11 9.28 -6.37
C TYR A 49 1.37 9.83 -4.96
N THR A 50 0.30 10.03 -4.20
CA THR A 50 0.35 10.25 -2.76
C THR A 50 0.21 8.90 -2.05
N PRO A 51 1.15 8.50 -1.16
CA PRO A 51 1.02 7.28 -0.37
C PRO A 51 -0.29 7.23 0.41
N PHE A 52 -1.03 6.14 0.27
CA PHE A 52 -2.31 5.92 0.94
C PHE A 52 -2.42 4.45 1.37
N VAL A 53 -1.72 4.11 2.44
CA VAL A 53 -1.62 2.72 2.93
C VAL A 53 -2.59 2.51 4.09
N PHE A 54 -3.34 1.42 4.08
CA PHE A 54 -4.12 1.00 5.25
C PHE A 54 -3.42 -0.10 6.02
N PHE A 55 -3.43 0.02 7.34
CA PHE A 55 -3.08 -1.05 8.26
C PHE A 55 -4.31 -1.54 9.00
N VAL A 56 -4.43 -2.86 9.08
CA VAL A 56 -5.46 -3.58 9.82
C VAL A 56 -4.78 -4.30 10.97
N TYR A 57 -5.17 -3.93 12.18
CA TYR A 57 -4.68 -4.55 13.41
C TYR A 57 -5.78 -5.41 14.03
N GLU A 58 -5.42 -6.60 14.47
CA GLU A 58 -6.20 -7.36 15.44
C GLU A 58 -5.50 -7.21 16.79
N ASP A 59 -6.12 -6.45 17.69
CA ASP A 59 -5.51 -5.99 18.94
C ASP A 59 -4.22 -5.20 18.66
N GLU A 60 -3.04 -5.77 18.93
CA GLU A 60 -1.73 -5.15 18.64
C GLU A 60 -1.00 -5.81 17.45
N ASN A 61 -1.58 -6.84 16.84
CA ASN A 61 -0.96 -7.57 15.74
C ASN A 61 -1.39 -7.01 14.38
N LEU A 62 -0.42 -6.68 13.53
CA LEU A 62 -0.68 -6.30 12.14
C LEU A 62 -1.13 -7.55 11.35
N THR A 63 -2.40 -7.56 10.94
CA THR A 63 -3.03 -8.71 10.28
C THR A 63 -3.44 -8.44 8.84
N GLY A 64 -3.43 -7.19 8.41
CA GLY A 64 -3.74 -6.82 7.04
C GLY A 64 -3.08 -5.51 6.63
N ILE A 65 -2.71 -5.44 5.35
CA ILE A 65 -2.07 -4.27 4.76
C ILE A 65 -2.66 -4.07 3.37
N LEU A 66 -3.00 -2.83 3.03
CA LEU A 66 -3.45 -2.46 1.70
C LEU A 66 -2.66 -1.24 1.22
N PRO A 67 -1.56 -1.43 0.48
CA PRO A 67 -0.76 -0.33 -0.04
C PRO A 67 -1.40 0.26 -1.30
N LEU A 68 -2.05 1.42 -1.17
CA LEU A 68 -2.62 2.14 -2.31
C LEU A 68 -1.85 3.43 -2.56
N GLY A 69 -1.86 3.88 -3.82
CA GLY A 69 -1.45 5.21 -4.22
C GLY A 69 -2.62 6.03 -4.71
N LEU A 70 -2.73 7.25 -4.20
CA LEU A 70 -3.73 8.23 -4.61
C LEU A 70 -3.14 9.14 -5.69
N ARG A 71 -3.79 9.22 -6.85
CA ARG A 71 -3.41 10.14 -7.93
C ARG A 71 -4.63 10.92 -8.42
N TYR A 72 -4.41 12.17 -8.82
CA TYR A 72 -5.39 12.93 -9.57
C TYR A 72 -5.10 12.82 -11.06
N MET A 73 -6.04 12.28 -11.84
CA MET A 73 -5.83 12.06 -13.27
C MET A 73 -7.14 12.03 -14.06
N LEU A 74 -7.04 12.09 -15.40
CA LEU A 74 -8.14 11.88 -16.33
C LEU A 74 -8.04 10.43 -16.87
N PRO A 75 -8.88 9.50 -16.41
CA PRO A 75 -8.97 8.16 -17.02
C PRO A 75 -9.34 8.24 -18.51
N GLU A 76 -8.94 7.23 -19.27
CA GLU A 76 -9.11 7.19 -20.75
C GLU A 76 -10.57 7.39 -21.20
N ASP A 77 -11.52 6.86 -20.43
CA ASP A 77 -12.98 6.99 -20.69
C ASP A 77 -13.66 8.14 -19.92
N SER A 78 -12.90 9.01 -19.25
CA SER A 78 -13.46 10.10 -18.46
C SER A 78 -13.36 11.45 -19.16
N LEU A 79 -14.41 12.28 -19.00
CA LEU A 79 -14.41 13.68 -19.45
C LEU A 79 -13.94 14.65 -18.35
N VAL A 80 -13.83 14.19 -17.11
CA VAL A 80 -13.41 15.01 -15.96
C VAL A 80 -12.29 14.33 -15.17
N PRO A 81 -11.29 15.09 -14.69
CA PRO A 81 -10.28 14.51 -13.84
C PRO A 81 -10.86 14.05 -12.50
N VAL A 82 -10.39 12.92 -11.99
CA VAL A 82 -10.85 12.28 -10.76
C VAL A 82 -9.67 11.87 -9.88
N ARG A 83 -9.95 11.59 -8.61
CA ARG A 83 -9.01 10.95 -7.69
C ARG A 83 -9.13 9.43 -7.81
N VAL A 84 -8.03 8.77 -8.11
CA VAL A 84 -7.94 7.31 -8.27
C VAL A 84 -7.05 6.75 -7.18
N LEU A 85 -7.50 5.66 -6.55
CA LEU A 85 -6.69 4.83 -5.66
C LEU A 85 -6.31 3.56 -6.41
N SER A 86 -5.00 3.32 -6.59
CA SER A 86 -4.47 2.15 -7.27
C SER A 86 -3.59 1.32 -6.34
N PHE A 87 -3.59 0.01 -6.51
CA PHE A 87 -2.72 -0.86 -5.72
C PHE A 87 -1.25 -0.67 -6.11
N CYS A 88 -0.38 -0.49 -5.12
CA CYS A 88 1.05 -0.31 -5.35
C CYS A 88 1.64 -1.64 -5.84
N GLY A 89 2.25 -1.64 -7.03
CA GLY A 89 2.76 -2.86 -7.67
C GLY A 89 1.88 -3.41 -8.79
N THR A 90 0.78 -2.74 -9.14
CA THR A 90 0.09 -2.97 -10.42
C THR A 90 0.65 -2.04 -11.49
N TYR A 91 0.84 -2.58 -12.70
CA TYR A 91 1.15 -1.83 -13.91
C TYR A 91 -0.13 -1.80 -14.77
N GLU A 92 -1.22 -1.25 -14.22
CA GLU A 92 -2.47 -1.11 -14.96
C GLU A 92 -2.81 0.36 -15.12
N LEU A 93 -2.33 0.90 -16.24
CA LEU A 93 -3.09 1.77 -17.13
C LEU A 93 -2.86 1.25 -18.56
#